data_AF-A0A6V8E1P5-F1
#
_entry.id   AF-A0A6V8E1P5-F1
#
_cell.length_a   1.000
_cell.length_b   1.000
_cell.length_c   1.000
_cell.angle_alpha   90.00
_cell.angle_beta   90.00
_cell.angle_gamma   90.00
#
_symmetry.space_group_name_H-M   'P 1'
#
loop_
_entity.id
_entity.type
_entity.pdbx_description
1 polymer ?
#
loop_
_entity_poly.entity_id
_entity_poly.type
_entity_poly.pdbx_seq_one_letter_code
_entity_poly.pdbx_strand_id
1 'polypeptide(L)'
;MRQTRLQPRMLPLFLAANPVNWGKPGKLSTVEALAAATYLTGNKEQAISLLSAFRWGQRFIELNFEPLEEYSSAKTSKELVNLQFEFFEIDHLRSGDGNES
;
A
#
# COMPACT_ATOMS: atom_id res chain seq x y z
N MET A 1 -21.21 -5.99 -14.80
CA MET A 1 -19.75 -6.25 -14.69
C MET A 1 -19.51 -7.74 -14.86
N ARG A 2 -18.50 -8.17 -15.64
CA ARG A 2 -18.14 -9.59 -15.77
C ARG A 2 -17.61 -10.10 -14.42
N GLN A 3 -18.24 -11.13 -13.86
CA GLN A 3 -17.69 -11.85 -12.71
C GLN A 3 -16.46 -12.63 -13.15
N THR A 4 -15.31 -12.34 -12.54
CA THR A 4 -14.07 -13.08 -12.73
C THR A 4 -13.92 -14.11 -11.62
N ARG A 5 -13.06 -15.12 -11.83
CA ARG A 5 -12.70 -16.09 -10.77
C ARG A 5 -11.62 -15.57 -9.80
N LEU A 6 -11.19 -14.32 -9.96
CA LEU A 6 -10.13 -13.72 -9.14
C LEU A 6 -10.68 -13.30 -7.78
N GLN A 7 -9.86 -13.45 -6.74
CA GLN A 7 -10.15 -12.96 -5.40
C GLN A 7 -9.66 -11.53 -5.26
N PRO A 8 -10.54 -10.51 -5.14
CA PRO A 8 -10.11 -9.13 -5.01
C PRO A 8 -9.39 -8.92 -3.68
N ARG A 9 -8.29 -8.18 -3.73
CA ARG A 9 -7.54 -7.72 -2.55
C ARG A 9 -7.33 -6.22 -2.67
N MET A 10 -7.36 -5.54 -1.53
CA MET A 10 -7.04 -4.12 -1.42
C MET A 10 -5.63 -3.98 -0.86
N LEU A 11 -4.81 -3.13 -1.45
CA LEU A 11 -3.51 -2.78 -0.90
C LEU A 11 -3.70 -1.93 0.36
N PRO A 12 -2.80 -2.03 1.35
CA PRO A 12 -2.71 -1.02 2.38
C PRO A 12 -2.36 0.35 1.78
N LEU A 13 -2.56 1.40 2.56
CA LEU A 13 -2.18 2.75 2.19
C LEU A 13 -0.66 2.85 2.08
N PHE A 14 -0.24 3.54 1.02
CA PHE A 14 1.12 3.98 0.80
C PHE A 14 1.07 5.39 0.22
N LEU A 15 2.16 6.13 0.42
CA LEU A 15 2.37 7.43 -0.18
C LEU A 15 2.88 7.27 -1.60
N ALA A 16 2.24 7.97 -2.54
CA ALA A 16 2.72 8.03 -3.92
C ALA A 16 4.06 8.78 -4.01
N ALA A 17 5.01 8.22 -4.77
CA ALA A 17 6.27 8.84 -5.15
C ALA A 17 6.29 9.29 -6.63
N ASN A 18 5.22 9.00 -7.39
CA ASN A 18 5.06 9.53 -8.73
C ASN A 18 4.90 11.06 -8.73
N PRO A 19 5.37 11.78 -9.78
CA PRO A 19 5.35 13.25 -9.81
C PRO A 19 3.95 13.89 -9.77
N VAL A 20 2.90 13.15 -10.17
CA VAL A 20 1.54 13.70 -10.28
C VAL A 20 0.85 13.74 -8.91
N ASN A 21 1.10 12.74 -8.06
CA ASN A 21 0.42 12.55 -6.79
C ASN A 21 1.38 12.48 -5.59
N TRP A 22 2.59 13.02 -5.72
CA TRP A 22 3.62 12.98 -4.67
C TRP A 22 3.06 13.22 -3.26
N GLY A 23 3.32 12.28 -2.35
CA GLY A 23 2.91 12.33 -0.95
C GLY A 23 1.41 12.12 -0.70
N LYS A 24 0.59 11.89 -1.72
CA LYS A 24 -0.85 11.62 -1.52
C LYS A 24 -1.07 10.14 -1.18
N PRO A 25 -1.71 9.81 -0.05
CA PRO A 25 -1.99 8.43 0.33
C PRO A 25 -2.97 7.77 -0.65
N GLY A 26 -2.69 6.53 -1.04
CA GLY A 26 -3.56 5.70 -1.89
C GLY A 26 -3.67 6.14 -3.35
N LYS A 27 -2.98 7.21 -3.78
CA LYS A 27 -2.97 7.70 -5.16
C LYS A 27 -1.80 7.14 -5.98
N LEU A 28 -1.64 5.82 -5.89
CA LEU A 28 -0.56 5.08 -6.55
C LEU A 28 -0.78 5.00 -8.06
N SER A 29 0.31 5.06 -8.81
CA SER A 29 0.37 4.60 -10.19
C SER A 29 0.29 3.07 -10.26
N THR A 30 0.03 2.51 -11.44
CA THR A 30 -0.03 1.05 -11.63
C THR A 30 1.29 0.36 -11.25
N VAL A 31 2.44 0.98 -11.56
CA VAL A 31 3.74 0.39 -11.22
C VAL A 31 4.01 0.42 -9.72
N GLU A 32 3.63 1.48 -9.01
CA GLU A 32 3.75 1.56 -7.55
C GLU A 32 2.85 0.53 -6.86
N ALA A 33 1.60 0.39 -7.31
CA ALA A 33 0.69 -0.62 -6.78
C ALA A 33 1.20 -2.05 -7.03
N LEU A 34 1.74 -2.31 -8.22
CA LEU A 34 2.33 -3.60 -8.56
C LEU A 34 3.58 -3.87 -7.70
N ALA A 35 4.49 -2.90 -7.59
CA ALA A 35 5.69 -3.02 -6.78
C ALA A 35 5.36 -3.24 -5.29
N ALA A 36 4.38 -2.51 -4.73
CA ALA A 36 3.91 -2.72 -3.37
C ALA A 36 3.38 -4.15 -3.16
N ALA A 37 2.53 -4.65 -4.05
CA ALA A 37 2.03 -6.03 -3.98
C ALA A 37 3.17 -7.07 -4.08
N THR A 38 4.12 -6.86 -4.98
CA THR A 38 5.31 -7.70 -5.14
C THR A 38 6.19 -7.68 -3.88
N TYR A 39 6.34 -6.52 -3.24
CA TYR A 39 7.10 -6.36 -2.00
C TYR A 39 6.42 -7.11 -0.84
N LEU A 40 5.12 -6.89 -0.63
CA LEU A 40 4.34 -7.51 0.44
C LEU A 40 4.24 -9.04 0.34
N THR A 41 4.44 -9.59 -0.86
CA THR A 41 4.50 -11.03 -1.10
C THR A 41 5.91 -11.62 -0.97
N GLY A 42 6.88 -10.83 -0.50
CA GLY A 42 8.25 -11.27 -0.20
C GLY A 42 9.25 -11.15 -1.34
N ASN A 43 8.86 -10.61 -2.50
CA ASN A 43 9.72 -10.50 -3.69
C ASN A 43 10.36 -9.09 -3.78
N LYS A 44 11.11 -8.68 -2.75
CA LYS A 44 11.59 -7.31 -2.57
C LYS A 44 12.47 -6.82 -3.73
N GLU A 45 13.40 -7.64 -4.21
CA GLU A 45 14.30 -7.30 -5.32
C GLU A 45 13.52 -7.09 -6.63
N GLN A 46 12.49 -7.89 -6.87
CA GLN A 46 11.62 -7.74 -8.05
C GLN A 46 10.81 -6.45 -7.96
N ALA A 47 10.30 -6.08 -6.78
CA ALA A 47 9.62 -4.82 -6.57
C ALA A 47 10.52 -3.62 -6.88
N ILE A 48 11.78 -3.65 -6.42
CA ILE A 48 12.79 -2.63 -6.75
C ILE A 48 13.07 -2.61 -8.25
N SER A 49 13.23 -3.78 -8.88
CA SER A 49 13.46 -3.89 -10.33
C SER A 49 12.32 -3.30 -11.15
N LEU A 50 11.05 -3.49 -10.76
CA LEU A 50 9.89 -2.90 -11.44
C LEU A 50 9.96 -1.36 -11.45
N LEU A 51 10.41 -0.78 -10.35
CA LEU A 51 10.52 0.67 -10.16
C LEU A 51 11.76 1.26 -10.84
N SER A 52 12.79 0.46 -11.09
CA SER A 52 14.07 0.93 -11.66
C SER A 52 13.97 1.58 -13.05
N ALA A 53 12.91 1.26 -13.81
CA ALA A 53 12.61 1.89 -15.10
C ALA A 53 12.21 3.38 -14.96
N PHE A 54 11.92 3.84 -13.75
CA PHE A 54 11.43 5.19 -13.46
C PHE A 54 12.45 5.95 -12.61
N ARG A 55 12.80 7.17 -13.03
CA ARG A 55 13.77 8.03 -12.32
C ARG A 55 13.40 8.32 -10.86
N TRP A 56 12.11 8.31 -10.54
CA TRP A 56 11.55 8.52 -9.20
C TRP A 56 11.23 7.20 -8.48
N GLY A 57 11.38 6.04 -9.14
CA GLY A 57 10.91 4.75 -8.63
C GLY A 57 11.55 4.37 -7.30
N GLN A 58 12.86 4.59 -7.13
CA GLN A 58 13.56 4.34 -5.86
C GLN A 58 12.93 5.10 -4.69
N ARG A 59 12.44 6.32 -4.93
CA ARG A 59 11.81 7.15 -3.90
C ARG A 59 10.53 6.52 -3.35
N PHE A 60 9.86 5.65 -4.11
CA PHE A 60 8.68 4.93 -3.59
C PHE A 60 9.07 4.00 -2.44
N ILE A 61 10.18 3.27 -2.59
CA ILE A 61 10.70 2.37 -1.56
C ILE A 61 11.20 3.18 -0.36
N GLU A 62 11.97 4.24 -0.61
CA GLU A 62 12.49 5.11 0.46
C GLU A 62 11.37 5.77 1.28
N LEU A 63 10.36 6.32 0.59
CA LEU A 63 9.24 7.02 1.22
C LEU A 63 8.35 6.09 2.06
N ASN A 64 8.26 4.81 1.68
CA ASN A 64 7.38 3.84 2.32
C ASN A 64 8.13 2.70 2.99
N PHE A 65 9.42 2.86 3.29
CA PHE A 65 10.27 1.75 3.75
C PHE A 65 9.70 1.09 5.02
N GLU A 66 9.40 1.89 6.04
CA GLU A 66 8.82 1.40 7.30
C GLU A 66 7.45 0.72 7.08
N PRO A 67 6.44 1.35 6.42
CA PRO A 67 5.20 0.68 6.07
C PRO A 67 5.39 -0.62 5.28
N LEU A 68 6.30 -0.64 4.29
CA LEU A 68 6.55 -1.82 3.46
C LEU A 68 7.10 -2.98 4.29
N GLU A 69 8.05 -2.71 5.18
CA GLU A 69 8.61 -3.72 6.08
C GLU A 69 7.55 -4.25 7.05
N GLU A 70 6.85 -3.36 7.77
CA GLU A 70 5.86 -3.75 8.78
C GLU A 70 4.66 -4.49 8.17
N TYR A 71 4.12 -3.98 7.06
CA TYR A 71 2.99 -4.66 6.41
C TYR A 71 3.39 -6.01 5.82
N SER A 72 4.65 -6.21 5.43
CA SER A 72 5.14 -7.50 4.94
C SER A 72 5.29 -8.54 6.06
N SER A 73 5.43 -8.10 7.31
CA SER A 73 5.55 -8.98 8.47
C SER A 73 4.18 -9.45 9.00
N ALA A 74 3.14 -8.63 8.79
CA ALA A 74 1.78 -8.86 9.27
C ALA A 74 1.19 -10.21 8.82
N LYS A 75 0.55 -10.92 9.76
CA LYS A 75 -0.03 -12.26 9.54
C LYS A 75 -1.53 -12.23 9.27
N THR A 76 -2.19 -11.12 9.59
CA THR A 76 -3.64 -11.01 9.45
C THR A 76 -4.05 -9.67 8.87
N SER A 77 -5.22 -9.64 8.22
CA SER A 77 -5.79 -8.38 7.71
C SER A 77 -6.08 -7.38 8.84
N LYS A 78 -6.42 -7.84 10.05
CA LYS A 78 -6.69 -6.97 11.21
C LYS A 78 -5.41 -6.27 11.67
N GLU A 79 -4.31 -7.00 11.77
CA GLU A 79 -3.00 -6.46 12.11
C GLU A 79 -2.53 -5.43 11.07
N LEU A 80 -2.67 -5.75 9.78
CA LEU A 80 -2.33 -4.83 8.70
C LEU A 80 -3.15 -3.53 8.72
N VAL A 81 -4.45 -3.61 9.07
CA VAL A 81 -5.30 -2.43 9.26
C VAL A 81 -4.86 -1.60 10.47
N ASN A 82 -4.51 -2.23 11.59
CA ASN A 82 -4.01 -1.53 12.77
C ASN A 82 -2.70 -0.79 12.50
N LEU A 83 -1.71 -1.48 11.88
CA LEU A 83 -0.45 -0.86 11.46
C LEU A 83 -0.70 0.32 10.52
N GLN A 84 -1.70 0.22 9.64
CA GLN A 84 -2.05 1.34 8.76
C GLN A 84 -2.52 2.58 9.51
N PHE A 85 -3.26 2.44 10.61
CA PHE A 85 -3.66 3.56 11.46
C PHE A 85 -2.50 4.15 12.26
N GLU A 86 -1.42 3.41 12.49
CA GLU A 86 -0.21 3.92 13.13
C GLU A 86 0.61 4.81 12.18
N PHE A 87 0.68 4.44 10.90
CA PHE A 87 1.44 5.21 9.89
C PHE A 87 0.67 6.37 9.27
N PHE A 88 -0.66 6.28 9.23
CA PHE A 88 -1.51 7.29 8.61
C PHE A 88 -2.55 7.75 9.63
N GLU A 89 -2.61 9.05 9.91
CA GLU A 89 -3.67 9.67 10.73
C GLU A 89 -5.00 9.67 9.97
N ILE A 90 -5.64 8.50 9.90
CA ILE A 90 -6.93 8.32 9.23
C ILE A 90 -8.06 8.48 10.27
N ASP A 91 -8.12 9.65 10.91
CA ASP A 91 -9.10 9.90 11.98
C ASP A 91 -10.56 9.81 11.48
N HIS A 92 -10.80 10.07 10.19
CA HIS A 92 -12.14 10.00 9.60
C HIS A 92 -12.65 8.58 9.35
N LEU A 93 -11.81 7.54 9.41
CA LEU A 93 -12.25 6.13 9.37
C LEU A 93 -12.58 5.57 10.75
N ARG A 94 -12.31 6.31 11.84
CA ARG A 94 -12.64 5.89 13.22
C ARG A 94 -14.14 6.02 13.53
N SER A 95 -14.88 6.83 12.79
CA SER A 95 -16.28 7.17 13.08
C SER A 95 -17.33 6.25 12.43
N GLY A 96 -16.95 5.04 12.01
CA GLY A 96 -17.80 4.14 11.22
C GLY A 96 -18.62 3.10 11.99
N ASP A 97 -18.34 2.83 13.27
CA ASP A 97 -19.00 1.76 14.03
C ASP A 97 -19.74 2.31 15.25
N GLY A 98 -20.83 3.03 14.99
CA GLY A 98 -21.66 3.64 16.02
C GLY A 98 -23.11 3.79 15.60
N ASN A 99 -23.72 2.75 15.02
CA ASN A 99 -25.18 2.57 15.07
C ASN A 99 -25.58 1.12 14.77
N GLU A 100 -25.50 0.25 15.78
CA GLU A 100 -26.38 -0.91 15.87
C GLU A 100 -27.47 -0.57 16.90
N SER A 101 -28.69 -0.38 16.42
CA SER A 101 -29.94 -0.41 17.17
C SER A 101 -30.97 -1.15 16.32
#